data_AF-A0AAD9JHQ5-F1
#
_entry.id   AF-A0AAD9JHQ5-F1
#
_cell.length_a   1.000
_cell.length_b   1.000
_cell.length_c   1.000
_cell.angle_alpha   90.00
_cell.angle_beta   90.00
_cell.angle_gamma   90.00
#
_symmetry.space_group_name_H-M   'P 1'
#
loop_
_entity.id
_entity.type
_entity.pdbx_description
1 polymer ?
#
loop_
_entity_poly.entity_id
_entity_poly.type
_entity_poly.pdbx_seq_one_letter_code
_entity_poly.pdbx_strand_id
1 'polypeptide(L)'
;MSELIIEADRLWRPEFAVINGYSINICLKTSLFRAEKIYENYSNFRAIISHKGMIRWEPGGVFKTMCTIDITYYPFDEQVRPIKHRS
;
A
#
# COMPACT_ATOMS: atom_id res chain seq x y z
N MET A 1 -21.94 4.41 21.95
CA MET A 1 -21.68 4.17 20.52
C MET A 1 -20.75 2.97 20.46
N SER A 2 -21.25 1.79 20.08
CA SER A 2 -20.46 0.56 20.08
C SER A 2 -19.68 0.43 18.77
N GLU A 3 -18.39 0.14 18.90
CA GLU A 3 -17.50 -0.23 17.82
C GLU A 3 -17.10 -1.69 18.02
N LEU A 4 -17.08 -2.47 16.95
CA LEU A 4 -16.68 -3.87 16.95
C LEU A 4 -15.37 -4.00 16.18
N ILE A 5 -14.38 -4.61 16.82
CA ILE A 5 -13.06 -4.85 16.22
C ILE A 5 -13.01 -6.30 15.73
N ILE A 6 -12.76 -6.50 14.44
CA ILE A 6 -12.68 -7.83 13.81
C ILE A 6 -11.37 -7.93 13.01
N GLU A 7 -10.80 -9.12 12.95
CA GLU A 7 -9.69 -9.43 12.04
C GLU A 7 -10.11 -9.25 10.57
N ALA A 8 -9.23 -8.65 9.77
CA ALA A 8 -9.48 -8.29 8.37
C ALA A 8 -9.70 -9.50 7.43
N ASP A 9 -9.24 -10.69 7.83
CA ASP A 9 -9.36 -11.93 7.06
C ASP A 9 -10.80 -12.41 6.86
N ARG A 10 -11.70 -12.04 7.77
CA ARG A 10 -13.13 -12.40 7.76
C ARG A 10 -14.01 -11.45 6.95
N LEU A 11 -13.43 -10.39 6.41
CA LEU A 11 -14.15 -9.33 5.72
C LEU A 11 -13.68 -9.24 4.26
N TRP A 12 -14.55 -8.75 3.38
CA TRP A 12 -14.15 -8.45 2.00
C TRP A 12 -13.10 -7.33 1.99
N ARG A 13 -12.01 -7.51 1.24
CA ARG A 13 -10.88 -6.56 1.17
C ARG A 13 -10.64 -6.09 -0.26
N PRO A 14 -10.37 -4.79 -0.50
CA PRO A 14 -9.91 -4.32 -1.80
C PRO A 14 -8.46 -4.76 -2.06
N GLU A 15 -8.15 -5.04 -3.33
CA GLU A 15 -6.79 -5.31 -3.80
C GLU A 15 -6.11 -3.99 -4.21
N PHE A 16 -5.18 -3.48 -3.41
CA PHE A 16 -4.41 -2.29 -3.78
C PHE A 16 -3.11 -2.65 -4.52
N ALA A 17 -2.85 -1.95 -5.62
CA ALA A 17 -1.59 -2.04 -6.36
C ALA A 17 -0.93 -0.67 -6.48
N VAL A 18 0.39 -0.62 -6.28
CA VAL A 18 1.20 0.59 -6.52
C VAL A 18 1.87 0.45 -7.88
N ILE A 19 1.44 1.29 -8.82
CA ILE A 19 1.85 1.20 -10.23
C ILE A 19 3.30 1.65 -10.41
N ASN A 20 3.76 2.59 -9.59
CA ASN A 20 5.15 3.06 -9.61
C ASN A 20 6.03 2.26 -8.64
N GLY A 21 5.70 1.02 -8.30
CA GLY A 21 6.48 0.22 -7.36
C GLY A 21 7.82 -0.25 -7.96
N TYR A 22 8.91 -0.23 -7.18
CA TYR A 22 10.13 -0.97 -7.54
C TYR A 22 10.11 -2.35 -6.89
N SER A 23 10.36 -3.41 -7.66
CA SER A 23 10.62 -4.74 -7.12
C SER A 23 12.13 -5.00 -7.10
N ILE A 24 12.73 -5.09 -5.91
CA ILE A 24 14.10 -5.55 -5.64
C ILE A 24 14.25 -7.06 -5.93
N ASN A 25 13.13 -7.79 -6.10
CA ASN A 25 13.15 -9.17 -6.55
C ASN A 25 13.25 -9.18 -8.08
N ILE A 26 14.49 -9.32 -8.54
CA ILE A 26 14.85 -9.51 -9.93
C ILE A 26 14.14 -10.78 -10.46
N CYS A 27 13.33 -10.62 -11.51
CA CYS A 27 12.78 -11.71 -12.32
C CYS A 27 11.95 -12.81 -11.60
N LEU A 28 10.75 -12.47 -11.10
CA LEU A 28 9.64 -13.44 -11.12
C LEU A 28 8.44 -12.81 -11.86
N LYS A 29 8.15 -13.40 -13.02
CA LYS A 29 7.06 -13.02 -13.91
C LYS A 29 5.70 -13.28 -13.26
N THR A 30 5.14 -12.28 -12.62
CA THR A 30 3.70 -12.21 -12.43
C THR A 30 3.32 -10.73 -12.37
N SER A 31 2.32 -10.36 -13.14
CA SER A 31 1.74 -9.02 -13.32
C SER A 31 1.06 -8.44 -12.06
N LEU A 32 1.55 -8.79 -10.88
CA LEU A 32 1.11 -8.31 -9.58
C LEU A 32 2.28 -7.58 -8.92
N PHE A 33 2.42 -6.29 -9.23
CA PHE A 33 3.18 -5.35 -8.39
C PHE A 33 2.40 -5.11 -7.09
N ARG A 34 2.35 -6.13 -6.23
CA ARG A 34 2.00 -5.95 -4.82
C ARG A 34 3.15 -5.16 -4.22
N ALA A 35 2.87 -4.09 -3.47
CA ALA A 35 3.93 -3.37 -2.79
C ALA A 35 4.71 -4.37 -1.93
N GLU A 36 6.04 -4.35 -2.01
CA GLU A 36 6.89 -5.46 -1.53
C GLU A 36 6.59 -5.93 -0.11
N LYS A 37 6.08 -5.04 0.76
CA LYS A 37 5.62 -5.37 2.12
C LYS A 37 4.47 -4.45 2.57
N ILE A 38 3.24 -4.70 2.10
CA ILE A 38 2.03 -4.22 2.78
C ILE A 38 1.78 -5.18 3.97
N TYR A 39 2.66 -5.12 4.98
CA TYR A 39 2.95 -6.21 5.91
C TYR A 39 3.40 -7.51 5.21
N GLU A 40 4.19 -8.35 5.89
CA GLU A 40 4.47 -9.71 5.41
C GLU A 40 3.18 -10.54 5.22
N ASN A 41 2.07 -10.06 5.79
CA ASN A 41 0.75 -10.59 5.58
C ASN A 41 -0.29 -9.45 5.65
N TYR A 42 -0.93 -9.15 4.51
CA TYR A 42 -2.07 -8.22 4.37
C TYR A 42 -3.31 -8.64 5.20
N SER A 43 -3.19 -9.70 6.00
CA SER A 43 -4.24 -10.25 6.87
C SER A 43 -4.08 -9.87 8.34
N ASN A 44 -2.97 -9.23 8.73
CA ASN A 44 -2.65 -8.98 10.14
C ASN A 44 -3.16 -7.64 10.69
N PHE A 45 -4.09 -6.97 9.99
CA PHE A 45 -4.63 -5.70 10.45
C PHE A 45 -6.09 -5.86 10.89
N ARG A 46 -6.50 -5.08 11.89
CA ARG A 46 -7.86 -5.11 12.43
C ARG A 46 -8.73 -4.08 11.73
N ALA A 47 -9.97 -4.47 11.43
CA ALA A 47 -10.99 -3.58 10.92
C ALA A 47 -11.94 -3.16 12.04
N ILE A 48 -12.46 -1.94 11.96
CA ILE A 48 -13.37 -1.37 12.95
C ILE A 48 -14.73 -1.20 12.29
N ILE A 49 -15.74 -1.85 12.87
CA ILE A 49 -17.12 -1.82 12.39
C ILE A 49 -17.95 -0.94 13.32
N SER A 50 -18.57 0.08 12.74
CA SER A 50 -19.54 0.91 13.44
C SER A 50 -20.92 0.23 13.45
N HIS A 51 -21.72 0.47 14.49
CA HIS A 51 -23.14 0.08 14.55
C HIS A 51 -23.99 0.51 13.34
N LYS A 52 -23.52 1.50 12.54
CA LYS A 52 -24.16 1.92 11.28
C LYS A 52 -23.76 1.09 10.05
N GLY A 53 -22.99 0.01 10.23
CA GLY A 53 -22.49 -0.84 9.14
C GLY A 53 -21.29 -0.26 8.38
N MET A 54 -20.71 0.86 8.84
CA MET A 54 -19.49 1.41 8.24
C MET A 54 -18.27 0.62 8.71
N ILE A 55 -17.41 0.24 7.77
CA ILE A 55 -16.17 -0.50 8.03
C ILE A 55 -14.98 0.42 7.77
N ARG A 56 -14.11 0.61 8.77
CA ARG A 56 -12.86 1.35 8.66
C ARG A 56 -11.68 0.38 8.65
N TRP A 57 -10.81 0.55 7.65
CA TRP A 57 -9.62 -0.25 7.39
C TRP A 57 -8.40 0.64 7.44
N GLU A 58 -7.42 0.32 8.27
CA GLU A 58 -6.17 1.10 8.39
C GLU A 58 -4.95 0.18 8.29
N PRO A 59 -4.70 -0.42 7.11
CA PRO A 59 -3.49 -1.20 6.91
C PRO A 59 -2.26 -0.28 6.86
N GLY A 60 -1.26 -0.55 7.71
CA GLY A 60 0.08 0.02 7.55
C GLY A 60 0.88 -0.72 6.48
N GLY A 61 1.91 -0.11 5.93
CA GLY A 61 2.78 -0.78 4.95
C GLY A 61 3.93 0.08 4.46
N VAL A 62 4.97 -0.57 3.95
CA VAL A 62 6.10 0.11 3.29
C VAL A 62 5.89 0.03 1.78
N PHE A 63 5.66 1.19 1.16
CA PHE A 63 5.51 1.32 -0.27
C PHE A 63 6.79 1.87 -0.89
N LYS A 64 7.57 1.00 -1.55
CA LYS A 64 8.75 1.44 -2.30
C LYS A 64 8.33 1.87 -3.70
N THR A 65 8.62 3.12 -4.07
CA THR A 65 8.28 3.68 -5.39
C THR A 65 9.52 4.07 -6.20
N MET A 66 9.49 3.77 -7.50
CA MET A 66 10.41 4.34 -8.49
C MET A 66 9.86 5.66 -9.03
N CYS A 67 10.77 6.60 -9.25
CA CYS A 67 10.53 7.74 -10.12
C CYS A 67 11.78 8.01 -10.96
N THR A 68 11.65 8.90 -11.93
CA THR A 68 12.78 9.56 -12.60
C THR A 68 13.40 10.62 -11.68
N ILE A 69 14.71 10.58 -11.51
CA ILE A 69 15.49 11.58 -10.76
C ILE A 69 16.07 12.58 -11.76
N ASP A 70 15.91 13.87 -11.50
CA ASP A 70 16.55 14.94 -12.27
C ASP A 70 17.80 15.43 -11.54
N ILE A 71 18.98 15.30 -12.16
CA ILE A 71 20.29 15.63 -11.56
C ILE A 71 20.85 16.98 -12.06
N THR A 72 20.01 17.82 -12.68
CA THR A 72 20.46 19.07 -13.34
C THR A 72 21.14 20.07 -12.39
N TYR A 73 20.73 20.11 -11.11
CA TYR A 73 21.22 21.10 -10.13
C TYR A 73 21.93 20.47 -8.92
N TYR A 74 22.50 19.28 -9.09
CA TYR A 74 23.17 18.58 -7.99
C TYR A 74 24.25 19.47 -7.32
N PRO A 75 24.30 19.56 -5.97
CA PRO A 75 23.55 18.79 -4.97
C PRO A 75 22.27 19.47 -4.43
N PHE A 76 21.83 20.57 -5.06
CA PHE A 76 20.67 21.37 -4.63
C PHE A 76 19.43 21.13 -5.50
N ASP A 77 19.30 19.93 -6.06
CA ASP A 77 18.14 19.51 -6.84
C ASP A 77 16.91 19.21 -5.97
N GLU A 78 15.73 19.53 -6.48
CA GLU A 78 14.45 19.23 -5.82
C GLU A 78 13.79 18.01 -6.48
N GLN A 79 13.41 17.03 -5.66
CA GLN A 79 12.79 15.78 -6.14
C GLN A 79 11.32 15.70 -5.70
N VAL A 80 10.39 15.84 -6.65
CA VAL A 80 8.94 15.73 -6.40
C VAL A 80 8.43 14.34 -6.82
N ARG A 81 7.89 13.57 -5.86
CA ARG A 81 7.55 12.13 -6.02
C ARG A 81 6.08 11.82 -5.71
N PRO A 82 5.15 11.84 -6.68
CA PRO A 82 3.77 11.40 -6.44
C PRO A 82 3.65 9.86 -6.44
N ILE A 83 3.01 9.31 -5.41
CA ILE A 83 2.65 7.87 -5.36
C ILE A 83 1.41 7.65 -6.24
N LYS A 84 1.54 6.80 -7.26
CA LYS A 84 0.41 6.36 -8.10
C LYS A 84 -0.14 5.02 -7.60
N HIS A 85 -1.42 4.99 -7.26
CA HIS A 85 -2.13 3.80 -6.76
C HIS A 85 -3.32 3.45 -7.66
N ARG A 86 -3.70 2.17 -7.65
CA ARG A 86 -4.93 1.64 -8.26
C ARG A 86 -5.69 0.81 -7.23
N SER A 87 -6.98 1.10 -7.10
CA SER A 87 -7.97 0.36 -6.29
C SER A 87 -8.69 -0.72 -7.09
#